data_AF-A0A561VN28-F1
#
_entry.id   AF-A0A561VN28-F1
#
_cell.length_a   1.000
_cell.length_b   1.000
_cell.length_c   1.000
_cell.angle_alpha   90.00
_cell.angle_beta   90.00
_cell.angle_gamma   90.00
#
_symmetry.space_group_name_H-M   'P 1'
#
loop_
_entity.id
_entity.type
_entity.pdbx_description
1 polymer ?
#
loop_
_entity_poly.entity_id
_entity_poly.type
_entity_poly.pdbx_seq_one_letter_code
_entity_poly.pdbx_strand_id
1 'polypeptide(L)'
;MHEELGVHIVAESASRLGDWHAGTGEDAVHVGVWHIGDWVGSPTNRAPDEHDDIAWVGISELGGLPLLFGDLAALLRCLPEPECARRHSDVTD
;
A
#
# COMPACT_ATOMS: atom_id res chain seq x y z
N MET A 1 1.14 8.56 5.52
CA MET A 1 0.38 8.73 4.25
C MET A 1 -0.65 9.87 4.34
N HIS A 2 -0.41 10.90 5.16
CA HIS A 2 -1.34 12.03 5.25
C HIS A 2 -1.26 12.93 4.01
N GLU A 3 -0.06 13.14 3.49
CA GLU A 3 0.22 14.05 2.38
C GLU A 3 -0.44 13.60 1.07
N GLU A 4 -0.14 12.39 0.59
CA GLU A 4 -0.64 11.87 -0.69
C GLU A 4 -2.05 11.26 -0.62
N LEU A 5 -2.42 10.62 0.49
CA LEU A 5 -3.67 9.85 0.61
C LEU A 5 -4.67 10.40 1.64
N GLY A 6 -4.26 11.33 2.51
CA GLY A 6 -5.14 11.90 3.53
C GLY A 6 -5.42 11.01 4.73
N VAL A 7 -4.69 9.90 4.88
CA VAL A 7 -4.90 8.95 5.98
C VAL A 7 -3.80 8.98 7.01
N HIS A 8 -4.18 8.70 8.26
CA HIS A 8 -3.26 8.48 9.36
C HIS A 8 -3.13 6.98 9.62
N ILE A 9 -1.92 6.45 9.43
CA ILE A 9 -1.61 5.05 9.71
C ILE A 9 -1.71 4.80 11.21
N VAL A 10 -2.38 3.72 11.62
CA VAL A 10 -2.30 3.18 12.97
C VAL A 10 -0.98 2.41 13.08
N ALA A 11 0.00 2.95 13.82
CA ALA A 11 1.38 2.46 13.79
C ALA A 11 1.52 0.98 14.18
N GLU A 12 0.69 0.52 15.12
CA GLU A 12 0.67 -0.86 15.63
C GLU A 12 0.17 -1.86 14.58
N SER A 13 -0.55 -1.38 13.56
CA SER A 13 -1.03 -2.19 12.44
C SER A 13 -0.03 -2.31 11.29
N ALA A 14 1.10 -1.59 11.37
CA ALA A 14 2.10 -1.56 10.33
C ALA A 14 3.15 -2.66 10.54
N SER A 15 3.40 -3.48 9.51
CA SER A 15 4.46 -4.48 9.51
C SER A 15 5.40 -4.29 8.32
N ARG A 16 6.71 -4.46 8.56
CA ARG A 16 7.72 -4.35 7.50
C ARG A 16 7.67 -5.60 6.63
N LEU A 17 7.52 -5.42 5.31
CA LEU A 17 7.57 -6.51 4.34
C LEU A 17 8.97 -6.76 3.80
N GLY A 18 9.76 -5.70 3.70
CA GLY A 18 11.14 -5.81 3.30
C GLY A 18 11.67 -4.52 2.72
N ASP A 19 12.70 -4.70 1.92
CA ASP A 19 13.49 -3.67 1.30
C ASP A 19 13.47 -3.87 -0.20
N TRP A 20 13.22 -2.79 -0.93
CA TRP A 20 13.28 -2.76 -2.37
C TRP A 20 14.37 -1.78 -2.82
N HIS A 21 15.19 -2.21 -3.77
CA HIS A 21 16.29 -1.43 -4.31
C HIS A 21 16.03 -1.11 -5.78
N ALA A 22 16.08 0.17 -6.13
CA ALA A 22 15.98 0.67 -7.50
C ALA A 22 17.35 1.15 -8.00
N GLY A 23 17.64 0.93 -9.27
CA GLY A 23 18.79 1.54 -9.93
C GLY A 23 20.15 0.98 -9.50
N THR A 24 21.23 1.59 -10.01
CA THR A 24 22.62 1.24 -9.69
C THR A 24 23.45 2.52 -9.58
N GLY A 25 24.56 2.48 -8.84
CA GLY A 25 25.45 3.63 -8.70
C GLY A 25 24.88 4.75 -7.83
N GLU A 26 25.13 6.01 -8.21
CA GLU A 26 24.77 7.20 -7.43
C GLU A 26 23.26 7.46 -7.37
N ASP A 27 22.50 6.95 -8.36
CA ASP A 27 21.05 7.09 -8.45
C ASP A 27 20.30 5.92 -7.78
N ALA A 28 21.00 5.06 -7.04
CA ALA A 28 20.36 3.93 -6.37
C ALA A 28 19.43 4.40 -5.25
N VAL A 29 18.17 3.97 -5.29
CA VAL A 29 17.16 4.29 -4.28
C VAL A 29 16.87 3.05 -3.45
N HIS A 30 16.85 3.21 -2.14
CA HIS A 30 16.46 2.17 -1.20
C HIS A 30 15.12 2.53 -0.57
N VAL A 31 14.12 1.66 -0.75
CA VAL A 31 12.75 1.89 -0.29
C VAL A 31 12.34 0.77 0.66
N GLY A 32 11.89 1.18 1.85
CA GLY A 32 11.25 0.25 2.78
C GLY A 32 9.79 0.01 2.40
N VAL A 33 9.39 -1.25 2.24
CA VAL A 33 8.01 -1.63 1.92
C VAL A 33 7.30 -2.08 3.18
N TRP A 34 6.16 -1.44 3.48
CA TRP A 34 5.36 -1.70 4.68
C TRP A 34 3.95 -2.14 4.30
N HIS A 35 3.43 -3.13 5.02
CA HIS A 35 2.01 -3.47 5.00
C HIS A 35 1.32 -2.67 6.10
N ILE A 36 0.24 -1.98 5.73
CA ILE A 36 -0.56 -1.16 6.64
C ILE A 36 -1.90 -1.87 6.84
N GLY A 37 -2.14 -2.40 8.03
CA GLY A 37 -3.38 -3.12 8.35
C GLY A 37 -4.56 -2.22 8.69
N ASP A 38 -4.31 -1.04 9.26
CA ASP A 38 -5.36 -0.13 9.73
C ASP A 38 -4.94 1.36 9.63
N TRP A 39 -5.93 2.21 9.42
CA TRP A 39 -5.76 3.66 9.28
C TRP A 39 -7.04 4.43 9.60
N VAL A 40 -6.88 5.70 9.93
CA VAL A 40 -7.98 6.65 10.13
C VAL A 40 -8.10 7.59 8.94
N GLY A 41 -9.32 7.75 8.45
CA GLY A 41 -9.66 8.57 7.29
C GLY A 41 -9.99 7.74 6.05
N SER A 42 -10.39 8.41 4.97
CA SER A 42 -10.69 7.78 3.68
C SER A 42 -9.57 8.10 2.69
N PRO A 43 -8.89 7.09 2.11
CA PRO A 43 -7.90 7.33 1.07
C PRO A 43 -8.51 8.14 -0.07
N THR A 44 -7.85 9.25 -0.43
CA THR A 44 -8.23 10.13 -1.53
C THR A 44 -6.95 10.65 -2.16
N ASN A 45 -6.90 10.79 -3.49
CA ASN A 45 -5.75 11.39 -4.17
C ASN A 45 -5.61 12.86 -3.74
N ARG A 46 -4.64 13.16 -2.87
CA ARG A 46 -4.34 14.52 -2.39
C ARG A 46 -3.17 15.17 -3.11
N ALA A 47 -2.50 14.44 -3.99
CA ALA A 47 -1.42 14.92 -4.83
C ALA A 47 -1.79 14.81 -6.32
N PRO A 48 -2.86 15.49 -6.79
CA PRO A 48 -3.35 15.37 -8.16
C PRO A 48 -2.35 15.89 -9.21
N ASP A 49 -1.38 16.71 -8.80
CA ASP A 49 -0.31 17.18 -9.68
C ASP A 49 0.75 16.09 -9.94
N GLU A 50 0.81 15.04 -9.11
CA GLU A 50 1.75 13.92 -9.20
C GLU A 50 1.06 12.60 -9.59
N HIS A 51 -0.23 12.46 -9.30
CA HIS A 51 -1.00 11.24 -9.53
C HIS A 51 -2.31 11.55 -10.24
N ASP A 52 -2.62 10.79 -11.29
CA ASP A 52 -3.86 10.97 -12.04
C ASP A 52 -5.10 10.43 -11.29
N ASP A 53 -4.97 9.28 -10.62
CA ASP A 53 -6.09 8.61 -9.92
C ASP A 53 -5.59 7.61 -8.86
N ILE A 54 -6.49 7.17 -7.98
CA ILE A 54 -6.26 6.04 -7.06
C ILE A 54 -7.44 5.06 -7.11
N ALA A 55 -7.14 3.76 -7.03
CA ALA A 55 -8.15 2.72 -7.02
C ALA A 55 -7.74 1.54 -6.12
N TRP A 56 -8.73 0.84 -5.60
CA TRP A 56 -8.53 -0.46 -4.96
C TRP A 56 -8.39 -1.55 -6.01
N VAL A 57 -7.37 -2.39 -5.87
CA VAL A 57 -7.07 -3.49 -6.79
C VAL A 57 -6.89 -4.77 -5.97
N GLY A 58 -7.50 -5.86 -6.42
CA GLY A 58 -7.29 -7.18 -5.84
C GLY A 58 -5.90 -7.73 -6.17
N ILE A 59 -5.30 -8.48 -5.24
CA ILE A 59 -3.97 -9.10 -5.43
C ILE A 59 -3.91 -9.96 -6.70
N SER A 60 -5.01 -10.65 -7.04
CA SER A 60 -5.13 -11.47 -8.25
C SER A 60 -5.08 -10.66 -9.55
N GLU A 61 -5.41 -9.37 -9.52
CA GLU A 61 -5.45 -8.50 -10.70
C GLU A 61 -4.07 -7.90 -11.03
N LEU A 62 -3.14 -7.90 -10.07
CA LEU A 62 -1.80 -7.31 -10.22
C LEU A 62 -1.03 -7.85 -11.44
N GLY A 63 -1.21 -9.13 -11.79
CA GLY A 63 -0.53 -9.74 -12.93
C GLY A 63 -0.96 -9.19 -14.30
N GLY A 64 -2.10 -8.50 -14.37
CA GLY A 64 -2.60 -7.86 -15.59
C GLY A 64 -2.34 -6.37 -15.68
N LEU A 65 -1.75 -5.76 -14.65
CA LEU A 65 -1.51 -4.32 -14.59
C LEU A 65 -0.06 -3.96 -14.98
N PRO A 66 0.15 -2.82 -15.66
CA PRO A 66 1.48 -2.33 -15.99
C PRO A 66 2.14 -1.68 -14.77
N LEU A 67 2.46 -2.49 -13.75
CA LEU A 67 3.10 -2.02 -12.54
C LEU A 67 4.53 -1.52 -12.87
N LEU A 68 4.88 -0.35 -12.34
CA LEU A 68 6.20 0.25 -12.54
C LEU A 68 7.34 -0.68 -12.05
N PHE A 69 7.07 -1.46 -11.00
CA PHE A 69 8.00 -2.42 -10.44
C PHE A 69 7.36 -3.81 -10.33
N GLY A 70 7.71 -4.70 -11.27
CA GLY A 70 7.16 -6.07 -11.33
C GLY A 70 7.44 -6.90 -10.07
N ASP A 71 8.56 -6.65 -9.40
CA ASP A 71 8.95 -7.36 -8.17
C ASP A 71 8.06 -7.03 -6.96
N LEU A 72 7.34 -5.89 -6.98
CA LEU A 72 6.40 -5.53 -5.92
C LEU A 72 5.26 -6.55 -5.83
N ALA A 73 4.80 -7.08 -6.97
CA ALA A 73 3.78 -8.11 -7.00
C ALA A 73 4.28 -9.45 -6.43
N ALA A 74 5.59 -9.70 -6.43
CA ALA A 74 6.17 -10.86 -5.75
C ALA A 74 6.20 -10.65 -4.22
N LEU A 75 6.62 -9.46 -3.75
CA LEU A 75 6.61 -9.12 -2.32
C LEU A 75 5.21 -9.23 -1.71
N LEU A 76 4.18 -8.73 -2.42
CA LEU A 76 2.79 -8.81 -1.96
C LEU A 76 2.26 -10.25 -1.90
N ARG A 77 2.75 -11.16 -2.74
CA ARG A 77 2.38 -12.58 -2.70
C ARG A 77 3.04 -13.35 -1.55
N CYS A 78 4.07 -12.78 -0.94
CA CYS A 78 4.71 -13.34 0.26
C CYS A 78 4.00 -12.92 1.56
N LEU A 79 3.04 -12.00 1.50
CA LEU A 79 2.21 -11.67 2.64
C LEU A 79 1.37 -12.89 3.06
N PRO A 80 1.28 -13.22 4.35
CA PRO A 80 0.23 -14.10 4.82
C PRO A 80 -1.12 -13.50 4.40
N GLU A 81 -2.09 -14.35 4.01
CA GLU A 81 -3.41 -13.83 3.68
C GLU A 81 -3.90 -12.96 4.84
N PRO A 82 -4.37 -11.73 4.54
CA PRO A 82 -4.86 -10.86 5.59
C PRO A 82 -5.96 -11.61 6.33
N GLU A 83 -5.84 -11.75 7.65
CA GLU A 83 -6.97 -12.13 8.48
C GLU A 83 -8.07 -11.13 8.12
N CYS A 84 -9.10 -11.58 7.40
CA CYS A 84 -10.18 -10.74 6.93
C CYS A 84 -10.65 -9.89 8.11
N ALA A 85 -10.25 -8.62 8.13
CA ALA A 85 -10.60 -7.72 9.20
C ALA A 85 -12.12 -7.72 9.22
N ARG A 86 -12.70 -8.28 10.28
CA ARG A 86 -14.16 -8.31 10.47
C ARG A 86 -14.62 -6.90 10.20
N ARG A 87 -15.40 -6.71 9.14
CA ARG A 87 -16.03 -5.43 8.82
C ARG A 87 -16.60 -4.90 10.13
N HIS A 88 -16.10 -3.75 10.60
CA HIS A 88 -16.70 -3.07 11.72
C HIS A 88 -18.00 -2.45 11.23
N SER A 89 -18.98 -3.29 10.97
CA SER A 89 -20.38 -2.92 10.89
C SER A 89 -20.96 -3.25 12.26
N ASP A 90 -20.80 -2.32 13.20
CA ASP A 90 -21.74 -2.18 14.29
C ASP A 90 -22.46 -0.85 14.10
N VAL A 91 -23.63 -0.98 13.47
CA VAL A 91 -24.79 -0.14 13.75
C VAL A 91 -24.99 -0.13 15.26
N THR A 92 -25.10 1.04 15.87
CA THR A 92 -25.83 1.19 17.13
C THR A 92 -26.66 2.47 17.07
N ASP A 93 -27.98 2.21 17.02
CA ASP A 93 -29.18 3.02 17.33
C ASP A 93 -29.23 4.53 16.97
#